data_AF-A0A7S4CYS8-F1
#
_entry.id   AF-A0A7S4CYS8-F1
#
_cell.length_a   1.000
_cell.length_b   1.000
_cell.length_c   1.000
_cell.angle_alpha   90.00
_cell.angle_beta   90.00
_cell.angle_gamma   90.00
#
_symmetry.space_group_name_H-M   'P 1'
#
loop_
_entity.id
_entity.type
_entity.pdbx_description
1 polymer ?
#
loop_
_entity_poly.entity_id
_entity_poly.type
_entity_poly.pdbx_seq_one_letter_code
_entity_poly.pdbx_strand_id
1 'polypeptide(L)'
;MEVVRAEKAEKQREIAVARRKAEEVQGLCTHLLSNEMEHLLQGILGVVELLLESPLSADQVEMVNLVDISSRFLFLLLHNTLDYMQMQSGALTIHPDETYLEDEILLAVKIISTAAVKKNLDFCVYFAPMVPDVVIA
;
A
#
# COMPACT_ATOMS: atom_id res chain seq x y z
N MET A 1 -14.49 25.67 -43.95
CA MET A 1 -14.60 24.33 -43.32
C MET A 1 -13.28 23.91 -42.65
N GLU A 2 -12.11 24.23 -43.22
CA GLU A 2 -10.80 23.98 -42.59
C GLU A 2 -10.51 24.84 -41.36
N VAL A 3 -10.85 26.14 -41.37
CA VAL A 3 -10.62 27.05 -40.24
C VAL A 3 -11.34 26.57 -38.97
N VAL A 4 -12.59 26.11 -39.10
CA VAL A 4 -13.38 25.55 -37.99
C VAL A 4 -12.79 24.23 -37.46
N ARG A 5 -12.11 23.45 -38.32
CA ARG A 5 -11.40 22.23 -37.90
C ARG A 5 -10.11 22.56 -37.17
N ALA A 6 -9.38 23.59 -37.61
CA ALA A 6 -8.16 24.07 -36.96
C ALA A 6 -8.47 24.64 -35.56
N GLU A 7 -9.49 25.49 -35.42
CA GLU A 7 -9.94 26.02 -34.12
C GLU A 7 -10.39 24.91 -33.16
N LYS A 8 -11.10 23.89 -33.67
CA LYS A 8 -11.54 22.75 -32.85
C LYS A 8 -10.36 21.90 -32.38
N ALA A 9 -9.35 21.68 -33.25
CA ALA A 9 -8.14 20.95 -32.91
C ALA A 9 -7.27 21.70 -31.89
N GLU A 10 -7.17 23.03 -32.02
CA GLU A 10 -6.44 23.87 -31.07
C GLU A 10 -7.11 23.86 -29.70
N LYS A 11 -8.43 24.04 -29.64
CA LYS A 11 -9.19 23.93 -28.38
C LYS A 11 -9.10 22.54 -27.74
N GLN A 12 -9.10 21.47 -28.54
CA GLN A 12 -8.88 20.11 -28.02
C GLN A 12 -7.48 19.93 -27.46
N ARG A 13 -6.47 20.54 -28.08
CA ARG A 13 -5.09 20.52 -27.58
C ARG A 13 -4.96 21.31 -26.27
N GLU A 14 -5.59 22.47 -26.16
CA GLU A 14 -5.62 23.25 -24.91
C GLU A 14 -6.28 22.48 -23.78
N ILE A 15 -7.44 21.84 -24.03
CA ILE A 15 -8.13 21.00 -23.04
C ILE A 15 -7.24 19.82 -22.63
N ALA A 16 -6.56 19.16 -23.59
CA ALA A 16 -5.68 18.04 -23.29
C ALA A 16 -4.47 18.46 -22.44
N VAL A 17 -3.86 19.62 -22.72
CA VAL A 17 -2.75 20.16 -21.94
C VAL A 17 -3.20 20.56 -20.54
N ALA A 18 -4.35 21.23 -20.41
CA ALA A 18 -4.92 21.59 -19.12
C ALA A 18 -5.27 20.36 -18.27
N ARG A 19 -5.85 19.33 -18.90
CA ARG A 19 -6.17 18.06 -18.26
C ARG A 19 -4.91 17.34 -17.77
N ARG A 20 -3.89 17.24 -18.60
CA ARG A 20 -2.62 16.60 -18.23
C ARG A 20 -1.94 17.30 -17.04
N LYS A 21 -1.93 18.64 -17.03
CA LYS A 21 -1.42 19.41 -15.89
C LYS A 21 -2.22 19.16 -14.62
N ALA A 22 -3.54 19.07 -14.71
CA ALA A 22 -4.38 18.77 -13.56
C ALA A 22 -4.12 17.35 -13.03
N GLU A 23 -3.97 16.37 -13.91
CA GLU A 23 -3.63 14.98 -13.55
C GLU A 23 -2.24 14.89 -12.89
N GLU A 24 -1.23 15.61 -13.41
CA GLU A 24 0.11 15.68 -12.82
C GLU A 24 0.11 16.30 -11.41
N VAL A 25 -0.60 17.43 -11.22
CA VAL A 25 -0.74 18.08 -9.90
C VAL A 25 -1.49 17.19 -8.92
N GLN A 26 -2.54 16.51 -9.38
CA GLN A 26 -3.31 15.59 -8.56
C GLN A 26 -2.43 14.42 -8.10
N GLY A 27 -1.66 13.81 -9.00
CA GLY A 27 -0.72 12.73 -8.65
C GLY A 27 0.33 13.17 -7.62
N LEU A 28 0.91 14.36 -7.80
CA LEU A 28 1.89 14.92 -6.85
C LEU A 28 1.28 15.17 -5.46
N CYS A 29 0.06 15.71 -5.43
CA CYS A 29 -0.66 15.97 -4.19
C CYS A 29 -1.02 14.68 -3.46
N THR A 30 -1.49 13.66 -4.19
CA THR A 30 -1.75 12.33 -3.65
C THR A 30 -0.49 11.77 -2.99
N HIS A 31 0.63 11.70 -3.73
CA HIS A 31 1.89 11.16 -3.21
C HIS A 31 2.44 11.92 -1.99
N LEU A 32 2.40 13.26 -2.01
CA LEU A 32 2.86 14.06 -0.86
C LEU A 32 2.00 13.79 0.38
N LEU A 33 0.68 13.77 0.22
CA LEU A 33 -0.25 13.48 1.32
C LEU A 33 -0.07 12.04 1.83
N SER A 34 0.16 11.08 0.95
CA SER A 34 0.48 9.70 1.28
C SER A 34 1.65 9.60 2.24
N ASN A 35 2.79 10.15 1.83
CA ASN A 35 4.03 10.03 2.58
C ASN A 35 3.92 10.69 3.94
N GLU A 36 3.22 11.83 4.03
CA GLU A 36 2.98 12.50 5.31
C GLU A 36 2.08 11.65 6.22
N MET A 37 1.01 11.06 5.67
CA MET A 37 0.14 10.16 6.43
C MET A 37 0.85 8.89 6.88
N GLU A 38 1.72 8.30 6.04
CA GLU A 38 2.57 7.16 6.40
C GLU A 38 3.53 7.52 7.55
N HIS A 39 4.24 8.65 7.47
CA HIS A 39 5.11 9.11 8.54
C HIS A 39 4.34 9.34 9.86
N LEU A 40 3.16 9.97 9.79
CA LEU A 40 2.32 10.19 10.98
C LEU A 40 1.85 8.86 11.59
N LEU A 41 1.45 7.89 10.76
CA LEU A 41 1.04 6.56 11.21
C LEU A 41 2.20 5.77 11.81
N GLN A 42 3.38 5.83 11.22
CA GLN A 42 4.60 5.22 11.78
C GLN A 42 4.95 5.83 13.14
N GLY A 43 4.77 7.15 13.30
CA GLY A 43 4.92 7.81 14.60
C GLY A 43 3.94 7.28 15.65
N ILE A 44 2.67 7.10 15.29
CA ILE A 44 1.65 6.53 16.19
C ILE A 44 2.00 5.08 16.55
N LEU A 45 2.35 4.25 15.58
CA LEU A 45 2.75 2.85 15.81
C LEU A 45 3.96 2.76 16.74
N GLY A 46 4.98 3.60 16.54
CA GLY A 46 6.15 3.63 17.42
C GLY A 46 5.82 4.03 18.86
N VAL A 47 4.91 5.00 19.06
CA VAL A 47 4.44 5.37 20.41
C VAL A 47 3.65 4.22 21.06
N VAL A 48 2.80 3.55 20.29
CA VAL A 48 2.03 2.39 20.75
C VAL A 48 2.96 1.25 21.18
N GLU A 49 3.99 0.94 20.38
CA GLU A 49 4.99 -0.08 20.72
C GLU A 49 5.74 0.27 22.01
N LEU A 50 6.18 1.51 22.18
CA LEU A 50 6.82 1.97 23.42
C LEU A 50 5.88 1.91 24.65
N LEU A 51 4.59 2.19 24.46
CA LEU A 51 3.61 2.08 25.54
C LEU A 51 3.40 0.62 25.95
N LEU A 52 3.36 -0.31 25.00
CA LEU A 52 3.23 -1.75 25.27
C LEU A 52 4.43 -2.32 26.05
N GLU A 53 5.60 -1.70 25.95
CA GLU A 53 6.80 -2.05 26.74
C GLU A 53 6.82 -1.41 28.15
N SER A 54 5.87 -0.53 28.46
CA SER A 54 5.78 0.18 29.74
C SER A 54 4.83 -0.50 30.73
N PRO A 55 4.93 -0.21 32.05
CA PRO A 55 3.97 -0.70 33.03
C PRO A 55 2.58 -0.09 32.78
N LEU A 56 1.63 -0.91 32.30
CA LEU A 56 0.26 -0.50 32.02
C LEU A 56 -0.73 -1.26 32.93
N SER A 57 -1.82 -0.60 33.29
CA SER A 57 -2.99 -1.28 33.88
C SER A 57 -3.71 -2.13 32.82
N ALA A 58 -4.56 -3.06 33.24
CA ALA A 58 -5.32 -3.91 32.32
C ALA A 58 -6.17 -3.08 31.34
N ASP A 59 -6.88 -2.05 31.82
CA ASP A 59 -7.70 -1.16 30.99
C ASP A 59 -6.83 -0.38 29.98
N GLN A 60 -5.62 0.03 30.38
CA GLN A 60 -4.69 0.73 29.50
C GLN A 60 -4.16 -0.20 28.41
N VAL A 61 -3.86 -1.46 28.72
CA VAL A 61 -3.46 -2.46 27.71
C VAL A 61 -4.57 -2.66 26.67
N GLU A 62 -5.83 -2.72 27.09
CA GLU A 62 -6.95 -2.84 26.16
C GLU A 62 -7.08 -1.62 25.25
N MET A 63 -6.95 -0.41 25.79
CA MET A 63 -6.95 0.82 25.00
C MET A 63 -5.77 0.87 24.01
N VAL A 64 -4.55 0.54 24.45
CA VAL A 64 -3.35 0.56 23.61
C VAL A 64 -3.45 -0.48 22.49
N ASN A 65 -3.94 -1.69 22.78
CA ASN A 65 -4.20 -2.70 21.75
C ASN A 65 -5.26 -2.25 20.73
N LEU A 66 -6.31 -1.56 21.18
CA LEU A 66 -7.31 -1.01 20.27
C LEU A 66 -6.70 0.04 19.33
N VAL A 67 -5.82 0.90 19.85
CA VAL A 67 -5.09 1.87 19.03
C VAL A 67 -4.14 1.17 18.06
N ASP A 68 -3.39 0.15 18.48
CA ASP A 68 -2.50 -0.64 17.59
C ASP A 68 -3.28 -1.21 16.40
N ILE A 69 -4.37 -1.93 16.70
CA ILE A 69 -5.21 -2.56 15.67
C ILE A 69 -5.79 -1.51 14.73
N SER A 70 -6.28 -0.39 15.27
CA SER A 70 -6.88 0.69 14.48
C SER A 70 -5.86 1.37 13.58
N SER A 71 -4.65 1.65 14.09
CA SER A 71 -3.56 2.26 13.32
C SER A 71 -3.08 1.35 12.20
N ARG A 72 -2.92 0.05 12.47
CA ARG A 72 -2.55 -0.95 11.43
C ARG A 72 -3.63 -1.05 10.35
N PHE A 73 -4.90 -1.04 10.74
CA PHE A 73 -6.01 -1.05 9.78
C PHE A 73 -6.04 0.23 8.94
N LEU A 74 -5.84 1.39 9.54
CA LEU A 74 -5.80 2.67 8.83
C LEU A 74 -4.61 2.74 7.86
N PHE A 75 -3.45 2.20 8.25
CA PHE A 75 -2.27 2.08 7.40
C PHE A 75 -2.55 1.22 6.16
N LEU A 76 -3.17 0.05 6.35
CA LEU A 76 -3.57 -0.80 5.22
C LEU A 76 -4.59 -0.11 4.31
N LEU A 77 -5.59 0.56 4.88
CA LEU A 77 -6.60 1.28 4.11
C LEU A 77 -5.99 2.43 3.30
N LEU A 78 -5.04 3.15 3.90
CA LEU A 78 -4.28 4.21 3.24
C LEU A 78 -3.56 3.63 2.02
N HIS A 79 -2.70 2.62 2.21
CA HIS A 79 -1.95 2.00 1.11
C HIS A 79 -2.87 1.52 -0.02
N ASN A 80 -3.92 0.77 0.29
CA ASN A 80 -4.87 0.28 -0.72
C ASN A 80 -5.55 1.42 -1.50
N THR A 81 -5.87 2.53 -0.83
CA THR A 81 -6.48 3.70 -1.46
C THR A 81 -5.49 4.39 -2.40
N LEU A 82 -4.22 4.44 -2.02
CA LEU A 82 -3.16 5.05 -2.83
C LEU A 82 -2.83 4.21 -4.06
N ASP A 83 -2.70 2.90 -3.89
CA ASP A 83 -2.51 1.97 -5.01
C ASP A 83 -3.65 2.11 -6.01
N TYR A 84 -4.90 2.23 -5.51
CA TYR A 84 -6.05 2.48 -6.36
C TYR A 84 -5.95 3.82 -7.11
N MET A 85 -5.53 4.91 -6.46
CA MET A 85 -5.33 6.22 -7.10
C MET A 85 -4.22 6.18 -8.16
N GLN A 86 -3.10 5.52 -7.88
CA GLN A 86 -2.00 5.33 -8.83
C GLN A 86 -2.43 4.49 -10.03
N MET A 87 -3.21 3.43 -9.80
CA MET A 87 -3.76 2.59 -10.86
C MET A 87 -4.74 3.38 -11.76
N GLN A 88 -5.64 4.19 -11.17
CA GLN A 88 -6.61 5.00 -11.94
C GLN A 88 -5.94 6.09 -12.78
N SER A 89 -4.85 6.66 -12.30
CA SER A 89 -4.07 7.67 -13.03
C SER A 89 -3.10 7.07 -14.05
N GLY A 90 -2.94 5.74 -14.09
CA GLY A 90 -1.93 5.06 -14.89
C GLY A 90 -0.49 5.32 -14.42
N ALA A 91 -0.33 5.82 -13.19
CA ALA A 91 0.96 6.11 -12.56
C ALA A 91 1.58 4.90 -11.85
N LEU A 92 0.83 3.79 -11.70
CA LEU A 92 1.36 2.56 -11.13
C LEU A 92 2.46 2.00 -12.05
N THR A 93 3.67 1.87 -11.50
CA THR A 93 4.83 1.31 -12.22
C THR A 93 5.28 0.04 -11.51
N ILE A 94 5.50 -1.02 -12.28
CA ILE A 94 6.08 -2.26 -11.78
C ILE A 94 7.60 -2.09 -11.87
N HIS A 95 8.30 -2.44 -10.80
CA HIS A 95 9.76 -2.43 -10.72
C HIS A 95 10.24 -3.87 -10.65
N PRO A 96 10.51 -4.51 -11.81
CA PRO A 96 10.86 -5.92 -11.82
C PRO A 96 12.22 -6.12 -11.17
N ASP A 97 12.31 -7.03 -10.21
CA ASP A 97 13.57 -7.38 -9.54
C ASP A 97 13.69 -8.89 -9.31
N GLU A 98 14.92 -9.34 -9.04
CA GLU A 98 15.19 -10.72 -8.66
C GLU A 98 14.47 -11.05 -7.34
N THR A 99 13.45 -11.88 -7.43
CA THR A 99 12.59 -12.25 -6.32
C THR A 99 12.79 -13.72 -5.98
N TYR A 100 13.23 -13.99 -4.74
CA TYR A 100 13.36 -15.34 -4.20
C TYR A 100 12.00 -15.81 -3.70
N LEU A 101 11.35 -16.68 -4.47
CA LEU A 101 9.94 -17.04 -4.26
C LEU A 101 9.67 -17.66 -2.89
N GLU A 102 10.59 -18.51 -2.43
CA GLU A 102 10.44 -19.19 -1.14
C GLU A 102 10.47 -18.19 0.02
N ASP A 103 11.39 -17.22 -0.01
CA ASP A 103 11.54 -16.22 1.05
C ASP A 103 10.29 -15.33 1.19
N GLU A 104 9.79 -14.83 0.06
CA GLU A 104 8.57 -14.00 0.02
C GLU A 104 7.34 -14.77 0.50
N ILE A 105 7.17 -16.01 0.03
CA ILE A 105 6.06 -16.86 0.44
C ILE A 105 6.17 -17.22 1.93
N LEU A 106 7.37 -17.52 2.44
CA LEU A 106 7.58 -17.83 3.86
C LEU A 106 7.21 -16.65 4.78
N LEU A 107 7.45 -15.41 4.34
CA LEU A 107 7.04 -14.22 5.08
C LEU A 107 5.52 -14.18 5.27
N ALA A 108 4.76 -14.41 4.21
CA ALA A 108 3.30 -14.49 4.25
C ALA A 108 2.81 -15.69 5.08
N VAL A 109 3.45 -16.85 4.92
CA VAL A 109 3.16 -18.07 5.68
C VAL A 109 3.32 -17.85 7.18
N LYS A 110 4.32 -17.10 7.62
CA LYS A 110 4.56 -16.82 9.05
C LYS A 110 3.39 -16.06 9.69
N ILE A 111 2.82 -15.09 8.98
CA ILE A 111 1.66 -14.32 9.42
C ILE A 111 0.44 -15.24 9.56
N ILE A 112 0.17 -16.05 8.54
CA ILE A 112 -0.98 -16.97 8.50
C ILE A 112 -0.85 -18.09 9.54
N SER A 113 0.36 -18.65 9.69
CA SER A 113 0.64 -19.73 10.65
C SER A 113 0.34 -19.31 12.08
N THR A 114 0.66 -18.06 12.44
CA THR A 114 0.33 -17.51 13.77
C THR A 114 -1.19 -17.49 14.01
N ALA A 115 -1.99 -17.18 12.98
CA ALA A 115 -3.44 -17.22 13.07
C ALA A 115 -4.00 -18.66 13.07
N ALA A 116 -3.38 -19.58 12.32
CA ALA A 116 -3.75 -20.99 12.25
C ALA A 116 -3.55 -21.71 13.59
N VAL A 117 -2.40 -21.49 14.25
CA VAL A 117 -2.10 -22.03 15.59
C VAL A 117 -3.15 -21.59 16.61
N LYS A 118 -3.54 -20.30 16.62
CA LYS A 118 -4.60 -19.79 17.50
C LYS A 118 -5.96 -20.47 17.28
N LYS A 119 -6.17 -21.05 16.10
CA LYS A 119 -7.40 -21.77 15.72
C LYS A 119 -7.25 -23.29 15.73
N ASN A 120 -6.11 -23.83 16.21
CA ASN A 120 -5.78 -25.26 16.15
C ASN A 120 -5.90 -25.85 14.74
N LEU A 121 -5.40 -25.13 13.73
CA LEU A 121 -5.36 -25.59 12.34
C LEU A 121 -3.92 -25.86 11.92
N ASP A 122 -3.70 -26.96 11.21
CA ASP A 122 -2.46 -27.22 10.49
C ASP A 122 -2.43 -26.39 9.21
N PHE A 123 -1.31 -25.71 8.99
CA PHE A 123 -1.04 -24.93 7.78
C PHE A 123 0.34 -25.29 7.25
N CYS A 124 0.40 -25.79 6.02
CA CYS A 124 1.63 -26.22 5.38
C CYS A 124 1.69 -25.67 3.95
N VAL A 125 2.89 -25.34 3.50
CA VAL A 125 3.17 -24.94 2.12
C VAL A 125 4.13 -25.95 1.49
N TYR A 126 3.86 -26.30 0.24
CA TYR A 126 4.67 -27.20 -0.56
C TYR A 126 5.03 -26.53 -1.88
N PHE A 127 6.32 -26.48 -2.18
CA PHE A 127 6.84 -26.00 -3.44
C PHE A 127 7.05 -27.18 -4.39
N ALA A 128 6.44 -27.13 -5.57
CA ALA A 128 6.65 -28.16 -6.57
C ALA A 128 8.06 -28.04 -7.17
N PRO A 129 8.73 -29.14 -7.54
CA PRO A 129 10.11 -29.12 -8.06
C PRO A 129 10.31 -28.31 -9.35
N MET A 130 9.21 -27.96 -10.04
CA MET A 130 9.20 -27.18 -11.26
C MET A 130 9.07 -25.66 -11.03
N VAL A 131 8.85 -25.25 -9.78
CA VAL A 131 8.82 -23.83 -9.41
C VAL A 131 10.26 -23.34 -9.39
N PRO A 132 10.61 -22.28 -10.13
CA PRO A 132 11.95 -21.71 -10.09
C PRO A 132 12.19 -21.05 -8.72
N ASP A 133 13.42 -21.14 -8.21
CA ASP A 133 13.79 -20.53 -6.93
C ASP A 133 13.74 -18.99 -7.02
N VAL A 134 14.07 -18.44 -8.19
CA VAL A 134 14.11 -17.00 -8.47
C VAL A 134 13.27 -16.68 -9.70
N VAL A 135 12.48 -15.62 -9.60
CA VAL A 135 11.73 -15.02 -10.72
C VAL A 135 12.05 -13.54 -10.85
N ILE A 136 11.75 -12.96 -12.01
CA ILE A 136 11.70 -11.51 -12.17
C ILE A 136 10.24 -11.11 -12.01
N ALA A 137 9.94 -10.39 -10.92
CA ALA A 137 8.60 -9.95 -10.56
C ALA A 137 8.60 -8.47 -10.21
#